data_AF-A0A803XWN1-F1
#
_entry.id   AF-A0A803XWN1-F1
#
_cell.length_a   1.000
_cell.length_b   1.000
_cell.length_c   1.000
_cell.angle_alpha   90.00
_cell.angle_beta   90.00
_cell.angle_gamma   90.00
#
_symmetry.space_group_name_H-M   'P 1'
#
loop_
_entity.id
_entity.type
_entity.pdbx_description
1 polymer ?
#
loop_
_entity_poly.entity_id
_entity_poly.type
_entity_poly.pdbx_seq_one_letter_code
_entity_poly.pdbx_strand_id
1 'polypeptide(L)'
;MREERELVEQLRENIETRLKICLPEDLGSALMDGVVLCHLVNHIRPRSVGSIHVPSPAVPKLSMAKCRRNVENFLDACRKLGIPEADLCSPYDILQSDIRHIRKTVDTLLALGEKPPQSTSTFRSWDLLGFCLFHILFVVLMFITYHWNVLTA
;
A
#
# COMPACT_ATOMS: atom_id res chain seq x y z
N MET A 1 25.44 -1.98 -19.90
CA MET A 1 26.17 -2.72 -18.84
C MET A 1 26.43 -1.87 -17.60
N ARG A 2 27.12 -0.72 -17.66
CA ARG A 2 27.35 0.11 -16.45
C ARG A 2 26.07 0.73 -15.90
N GLU A 3 25.31 1.42 -16.75
CA GLU A 3 24.04 2.06 -16.36
C GLU A 3 23.05 1.05 -15.77
N GLU A 4 22.89 -0.12 -16.38
CA GLU A 4 21.98 -1.16 -15.87
C GLU A 4 22.39 -1.68 -14.50
N ARG A 5 23.69 -1.82 -14.24
CA ARG A 5 24.21 -2.22 -12.93
C ARG A 5 23.97 -1.14 -11.88
N GLU A 6 24.18 0.13 -12.22
CA GLU A 6 23.90 1.27 -11.34
C GLU A 6 22.42 1.31 -10.95
N LEU A 7 21.53 1.06 -11.92
CA LEU A 7 20.09 1.05 -11.67
C LEU A 7 19.64 -0.12 -10.77
N VAL A 8 20.26 -1.29 -10.92
CA VAL A 8 20.02 -2.44 -10.03
C VAL A 8 20.48 -2.12 -8.61
N GLU A 9 21.65 -1.47 -8.47
CA GLU A 9 22.19 -1.10 -7.16
C GLU A 9 21.32 -0.06 -6.46
N GLN A 10 20.88 0.97 -7.19
CA GLN A 10 19.94 1.97 -6.68
C GLN A 10 18.63 1.35 -6.18
N LEU A 11 18.07 0.40 -6.95
CA LEU A 11 16.86 -0.31 -6.51
C LEU A 11 17.12 -1.11 -5.23
N ARG A 12 18.27 -1.81 -5.14
CA ARG A 12 18.65 -2.57 -3.95
C ARG A 12 18.72 -1.63 -2.74
N GLU A 13 19.48 -0.55 -2.85
CA GLU A 13 19.67 0.42 -1.76
C GLU A 13 18.33 1.02 -1.30
N ASN A 14 17.45 1.38 -2.24
CA ASN A 14 16.12 1.90 -1.94
C ASN A 14 15.28 0.89 -1.13
N ILE A 15 15.34 -0.40 -1.46
CA ILE A 15 14.58 -1.43 -0.73
C ILE A 15 15.21 -1.70 0.64
N GLU A 16 16.53 -1.88 0.69
CA GLU A 16 17.27 -2.17 1.92
C GLU A 16 17.12 -1.07 2.97
N THR A 17 17.22 0.20 2.56
CA THR A 17 17.08 1.35 3.46
C THR A 17 15.67 1.46 4.04
N ARG A 18 14.64 1.19 3.24
CA ARG A 18 13.23 1.26 3.67
C ARG A 18 12.85 0.08 4.57
N LEU A 19 13.26 -1.13 4.21
CA LEU A 19 12.93 -2.34 4.97
C LEU A 19 13.91 -2.65 6.10
N LYS A 20 15.09 -2.00 6.12
CA LYS A 20 16.19 -2.27 7.06
C LYS A 20 16.64 -3.74 7.02
N ILE A 21 16.81 -4.26 5.81
CA ILE A 21 17.27 -5.63 5.54
C ILE A 21 18.52 -5.60 4.64
N CYS A 22 19.22 -6.73 4.53
CA CYS A 22 20.27 -6.93 3.53
C CYS A 22 19.76 -7.93 2.48
N LEU A 23 19.77 -7.53 1.21
CA LEU A 23 19.42 -8.37 0.08
C LEU A 23 20.67 -9.04 -0.49
N PRO A 24 20.54 -10.22 -1.12
CA PRO A 24 21.65 -10.88 -1.78
C PRO A 24 22.11 -10.12 -3.05
N GLU A 25 23.30 -10.44 -3.54
CA GLU A 25 23.85 -9.82 -4.77
C GLU A 25 22.92 -10.00 -5.98
N ASP A 26 22.29 -11.16 -6.11
CA ASP A 26 21.28 -11.40 -7.13
C ASP A 26 19.91 -10.86 -6.68
N LEU A 27 19.68 -9.57 -6.94
CA LEU A 27 18.43 -8.90 -6.64
C LEU A 27 17.23 -9.56 -7.34
N GLY A 28 17.45 -10.11 -8.54
CA GLY A 28 16.41 -10.75 -9.33
C GLY A 28 15.77 -11.93 -8.61
N SER A 29 16.59 -12.85 -8.13
CA SER A 29 16.10 -14.02 -7.39
C SER A 29 15.51 -13.64 -6.03
N ALA A 30 16.01 -12.59 -5.38
CA ALA A 30 15.50 -12.09 -4.10
C ALA A 30 14.07 -11.53 -4.19
N LEU A 31 13.69 -10.96 -5.33
CA LEU A 31 12.36 -10.36 -5.53
C LEU A 31 11.36 -11.31 -6.17
N MET A 32 11.83 -12.40 -6.78
CA MET A 32 11.02 -13.34 -7.57
C MET A 32 9.88 -14.01 -6.79
N ASP A 33 10.07 -14.25 -5.48
CA ASP A 33 9.04 -14.86 -4.63
C ASP A 33 7.95 -13.88 -4.15
N GLY A 34 8.12 -12.58 -4.45
CA GLY A 34 7.21 -11.50 -4.11
C GLY A 34 7.18 -11.11 -2.63
N VAL A 35 7.94 -11.78 -1.75
CA VAL A 35 7.90 -11.56 -0.29
C VAL A 35 8.41 -10.16 0.05
N VAL A 36 9.60 -9.81 -0.44
CA VAL A 36 10.22 -8.50 -0.20
C VAL A 36 9.34 -7.37 -0.73
N LEU A 37 8.75 -7.54 -1.92
CA LEU A 37 7.84 -6.57 -2.54
C LEU A 37 6.56 -6.36 -1.71
N CYS A 38 5.97 -7.45 -1.19
CA CYS A 38 4.82 -7.36 -0.30
C CYS A 38 5.15 -6.62 1.00
N HIS A 39 6.33 -6.87 1.58
CA HIS A 39 6.80 -6.15 2.75
C HIS A 39 7.02 -4.67 2.47
N LEU A 40 7.55 -4.32 1.30
CA LEU A 40 7.76 -2.94 0.88
C LEU A 40 6.44 -2.16 0.79
N VAL A 41 5.42 -2.73 0.15
CA VAL A 41 4.09 -2.12 0.08
C VAL A 41 3.48 -1.94 1.48
N ASN A 42 3.63 -2.93 2.35
CA ASN A 42 3.15 -2.85 3.73
C ASN A 42 3.90 -1.82 4.58
N HIS A 43 5.16 -1.55 4.27
CA HIS A 43 5.93 -0.48 4.91
C HIS A 43 5.35 0.91 4.54
N ILE A 44 4.96 1.09 3.28
CA ILE A 44 4.39 2.36 2.79
C ILE A 44 2.97 2.57 3.28
N ARG A 45 2.13 1.54 3.19
CA ARG A 45 0.77 1.55 3.75
C ARG A 45 0.54 0.26 4.54
N PRO A 46 0.45 0.35 5.88
CA PRO A 46 0.24 -0.82 6.72
C PRO A 46 -1.00 -1.62 6.32
N ARG A 47 -0.86 -2.95 6.31
CA ARG A 47 -1.93 -3.94 6.03
C ARG A 47 -2.48 -3.91 4.59
N SER A 48 -1.72 -3.38 3.63
CA SER A 48 -2.06 -3.44 2.21
C SER A 48 -2.04 -4.88 1.65
N VAL A 49 -1.12 -5.71 2.13
CA VAL A 49 -1.08 -7.16 1.90
C VAL A 49 -1.30 -7.87 3.24
N GLY A 50 -2.44 -8.57 3.37
CA GLY A 50 -2.88 -9.14 4.65
C GLY A 50 -2.15 -10.41 5.08
N SER A 51 -1.70 -11.24 4.12
CA SER A 51 -0.95 -12.46 4.39
C SER A 51 0.12 -12.65 3.33
N ILE A 52 1.34 -12.94 3.76
CA ILE A 52 2.52 -13.12 2.91
C ILE A 52 3.01 -14.54 3.12
N HIS A 53 3.17 -15.29 2.04
CA HIS A 53 3.72 -16.64 2.08
C HIS A 53 5.24 -16.56 2.13
N VAL A 54 5.82 -16.68 3.33
CA VAL A 54 7.27 -16.72 3.53
C VAL A 54 7.80 -18.16 3.44
N PRO A 55 9.01 -18.39 2.88
CA PRO A 55 9.67 -19.69 2.92
C PRO A 55 9.88 -20.13 4.37
N SER A 56 9.62 -21.40 4.68
CA SER A 56 9.87 -21.93 6.02
C SER A 56 11.35 -22.30 6.16
N PRO A 57 12.02 -22.03 7.30
CA PRO A 57 13.43 -22.42 7.50
C PRO A 57 13.70 -23.92 7.31
N ALA A 58 12.69 -24.77 7.51
CA ALA A 58 12.77 -26.22 7.33
C ALA A 58 12.41 -26.68 5.89
N VAL A 59 11.85 -25.80 5.05
CA VAL A 59 11.51 -26.09 3.65
C VAL A 59 12.00 -24.90 2.80
N PRO A 60 13.25 -24.94 2.33
CA PRO A 60 13.94 -23.77 1.79
C PRO A 60 13.39 -23.26 0.45
N LYS A 61 12.38 -23.93 -0.13
CA LYS A 61 11.77 -23.51 -1.40
C LYS A 61 10.26 -23.41 -1.27
N LEU A 62 9.75 -22.19 -1.44
CA LEU A 62 8.34 -21.91 -1.60
C LEU A 62 7.84 -22.53 -2.92
N SER A 63 6.65 -23.12 -2.93
CA SER A 63 6.04 -23.60 -4.18
C SER A 63 5.76 -22.42 -5.11
N MET A 64 5.95 -22.60 -6.42
CA MET A 64 5.68 -21.57 -7.44
C MET A 64 4.25 -21.00 -7.35
N ALA A 65 3.28 -21.80 -6.88
CA ALA A 65 1.91 -21.33 -6.65
C ALA A 65 1.85 -20.25 -5.55
N LYS A 66 2.62 -20.40 -4.48
CA LYS A 66 2.69 -19.43 -3.38
C LYS A 66 3.46 -18.18 -3.77
N CYS A 67 4.55 -18.31 -4.54
CA CYS A 67 5.28 -17.17 -5.11
C CYS A 67 4.35 -16.31 -5.97
N ARG A 68 3.63 -16.95 -6.91
CA ARG A 68 2.62 -16.27 -7.75
C ARG A 68 1.58 -15.54 -6.91
N ARG A 69 1.11 -16.16 -5.83
CA ARG A 69 0.11 -15.55 -4.96
C ARG A 69 0.63 -14.29 -4.26
N ASN A 70 1.87 -14.30 -3.78
CA ASN A 70 2.50 -13.10 -3.22
C ASN A 70 2.61 -12.00 -4.28
N VAL A 71 3.07 -12.35 -5.49
CA VAL A 71 3.21 -11.40 -6.60
C VAL A 71 1.87 -10.76 -6.97
N GLU A 72 0.80 -11.56 -7.11
CA GLU A 72 -0.56 -11.06 -7.35
C GLU A 72 -1.02 -10.11 -6.24
N ASN A 73 -0.82 -10.50 -4.98
CA ASN A 73 -1.20 -9.66 -3.83
C ASN A 73 -0.44 -8.33 -3.81
N PHE A 74 0.85 -8.34 -4.15
CA PHE A 74 1.66 -7.12 -4.29
C PHE A 74 1.10 -6.20 -5.37
N LEU A 75 0.80 -6.72 -6.56
CA LEU A 75 0.27 -5.93 -7.68
C LEU A 75 -1.12 -5.38 -7.37
N ASP A 76 -2.00 -6.18 -6.76
CA ASP A 76 -3.32 -5.73 -6.33
C ASP A 76 -3.24 -4.63 -5.27
N ALA A 77 -2.28 -4.72 -4.36
CA ALA A 77 -2.02 -3.69 -3.37
C ALA A 77 -1.49 -2.40 -4.02
N CYS A 78 -0.59 -2.51 -5.00
CA CYS A 78 -0.10 -1.39 -5.80
C CYS A 78 -1.24 -0.65 -6.53
N ARG A 79 -2.16 -1.39 -7.16
CA ARG A 79 -3.36 -0.81 -7.79
C ARG A 79 -4.25 -0.08 -6.79
N LYS A 80 -4.48 -0.66 -5.61
CA LYS A 80 -5.28 -0.04 -4.53
C LYS A 80 -4.62 1.20 -3.94
N LEU A 81 -3.30 1.33 -4.07
CA LEU A 81 -2.55 2.54 -3.73
C LEU A 81 -2.62 3.62 -4.81
N GLY A 82 -3.15 3.31 -5.99
CA GLY A 82 -3.31 4.24 -7.10
C GLY A 82 -2.12 4.30 -8.05
N ILE A 83 -1.27 3.27 -8.08
CA ILE A 83 -0.21 3.18 -9.08
C ILE A 83 -0.85 2.99 -10.46
N PRO A 84 -0.50 3.83 -11.47
CA PRO A 84 -1.03 3.69 -12.82
C PRO A 84 -0.64 2.35 -13.46
N GLU A 85 -1.54 1.74 -14.23
CA GLU A 85 -1.25 0.48 -14.94
C GLU A 85 -0.06 0.61 -15.91
N ALA A 86 0.22 1.82 -16.43
CA ALA A 86 1.38 2.08 -17.27
C ALA A 86 2.73 1.98 -16.53
N ASP A 87 2.72 2.11 -15.20
CA ASP A 87 3.90 2.06 -14.33
C ASP A 87 3.96 0.76 -13.52
N LEU A 88 2.91 -0.06 -13.60
CA LEU A 88 2.80 -1.35 -12.95
C LEU A 88 3.46 -2.45 -13.80
N CYS A 89 4.31 -3.26 -13.18
CA CYS A 89 4.89 -4.43 -13.81
C CYS A 89 3.89 -5.60 -13.85
N SER A 90 4.15 -6.55 -14.74
CA SER A 90 3.37 -7.78 -14.84
C SER A 90 3.86 -8.85 -13.85
N PRO A 91 3.03 -9.85 -13.50
CA PRO A 91 3.49 -11.00 -12.74
C PRO A 91 4.66 -11.73 -13.42
N TYR A 92 4.68 -11.73 -14.75
CA TYR A 92 5.75 -12.36 -15.54
C TYR A 92 7.07 -11.64 -15.34
N ASP A 93 7.08 -10.31 -15.31
CA ASP A 93 8.28 -9.49 -15.13
C ASP A 93 8.95 -9.82 -13.79
N ILE A 94 8.17 -9.98 -12.72
CA ILE A 94 8.70 -10.36 -11.40
C ILE A 94 9.22 -11.79 -11.39
N LEU A 95 8.46 -12.73 -11.96
CA LEU A 95 8.83 -14.15 -11.99
C LEU A 95 10.04 -14.45 -12.90
N GLN A 96 10.31 -13.59 -13.87
CA GLN A 96 11.51 -13.64 -14.73
C GLN A 96 12.63 -12.73 -14.26
N SER A 97 12.44 -12.04 -13.12
CA SER A 97 13.44 -11.13 -12.58
C SER A 97 13.82 -9.98 -13.53
N ASP A 98 12.86 -9.47 -14.30
CA ASP A 98 13.04 -8.27 -15.12
C ASP A 98 13.05 -7.03 -14.24
N ILE A 99 14.25 -6.69 -13.76
CA ILE A 99 14.48 -5.58 -12.84
C ILE A 99 14.02 -4.24 -13.41
N ARG A 100 13.99 -4.04 -14.74
CA ARG A 100 13.64 -2.74 -15.31
C ARG A 100 12.18 -2.38 -15.04
N HIS A 101 11.28 -3.32 -15.27
CA HIS A 101 9.86 -3.14 -15.02
C HIS A 101 9.57 -3.10 -13.52
N ILE A 102 10.22 -3.97 -12.73
CA ILE A 102 10.07 -3.99 -11.27
C ILE A 102 10.50 -2.64 -10.67
N ARG A 103 11.64 -2.09 -11.11
CA ARG A 103 12.16 -0.80 -10.64
C ARG A 103 11.15 0.31 -10.88
N LYS A 104 10.59 0.40 -12.09
CA LYS A 104 9.61 1.44 -12.44
C LYS A 104 8.41 1.44 -11.47
N THR A 105 7.89 0.26 -11.15
CA THR A 105 6.80 0.11 -10.18
C THR A 105 7.24 0.49 -8.77
N VAL A 106 8.41 0.04 -8.33
CA VAL A 106 8.94 0.34 -7.00
C VAL A 106 9.23 1.83 -6.83
N ASP A 107 9.81 2.50 -7.82
CA ASP A 107 10.08 3.95 -7.80
C ASP A 107 8.78 4.74 -7.65
N THR A 108 7.77 4.37 -8.43
CA THR A 108 6.43 4.98 -8.36
C THR A 108 5.79 4.75 -6.99
N LEU A 109 5.90 3.52 -6.48
CA LEU A 109 5.42 3.13 -5.16
C LEU A 109 6.10 3.94 -4.04
N LEU A 110 7.42 4.10 -4.09
CA LEU A 110 8.19 4.86 -3.11
C LEU A 110 7.84 6.35 -3.18
N ALA A 111 7.69 6.92 -4.37
CA ALA A 111 7.26 8.31 -4.54
C ALA A 111 5.87 8.57 -3.93
N LEU A 112 4.97 7.58 -3.95
CA LEU A 112 3.68 7.68 -3.25
C LEU A 112 3.84 7.66 -1.72
N GLY A 113 4.80 6.89 -1.21
CA GLY A 113 5.08 6.79 0.23
C GLY A 113 5.83 7.99 0.82
N GLU A 114 6.57 8.74 0.01
CA GLU A 114 7.24 9.99 0.42
C GLU A 114 6.29 11.18 0.51
N LYS A 115 5.09 11.06 -0.08
CA LYS A 115 4.07 12.10 0.06
C LYS A 115 3.66 12.16 1.54
N PRO A 116 3.75 13.32 2.21
CA PRO A 116 3.34 13.44 3.61
C PRO A 116 1.90 12.94 3.73
N PRO A 117 1.54 12.27 4.84
CA PRO A 117 0.28 11.56 4.95
C PRO A 117 -0.84 12.51 4.56
N GLN A 118 -1.45 12.29 3.38
CA GLN A 118 -2.68 12.97 3.03
C GLN A 118 -3.67 12.51 4.09
N SER A 119 -3.99 13.46 4.96
CA SER A 119 -4.85 13.30 6.11
C SER A 119 -6.18 12.70 5.67
N THR A 120 -6.33 11.39 5.76
CA THR A 120 -7.64 10.73 5.80
C THR A 120 -8.43 11.15 7.06
N SER A 121 -7.82 11.96 7.94
CA SER A 121 -8.47 12.72 9.00
C SER A 121 -9.50 13.72 8.50
N THR A 122 -9.39 14.28 7.28
CA THR A 122 -10.42 15.21 6.81
C THR A 122 -11.75 14.48 6.63
N PHE A 123 -11.78 13.32 5.94
CA PHE A 123 -13.02 12.57 5.72
C PHE A 123 -13.76 12.23 7.03
N ARG A 124 -13.04 11.80 8.07
CA ARG A 124 -13.64 11.48 9.38
C ARG A 124 -14.08 12.72 10.17
N SER A 125 -13.43 13.86 9.99
CA SER A 125 -13.78 15.11 10.69
C SER A 125 -15.05 15.78 10.17
N TRP A 126 -15.30 15.70 8.85
CA TRP A 126 -16.52 16.23 8.23
C TRP A 126 -17.76 15.41 8.62
N ASP A 127 -17.61 14.08 8.76
CA ASP A 127 -18.68 13.22 9.26
C ASP A 127 -19.08 13.61 10.70
N LEU A 128 -18.12 13.80 11.61
CA LEU A 128 -18.46 14.20 12.99
C LEU A 128 -19.14 15.58 13.06
N LEU A 129 -18.65 16.57 12.31
CA LEU A 129 -19.29 17.90 12.28
C LEU A 129 -20.71 17.83 11.73
N GLY A 130 -20.92 17.04 10.67
CA GLY A 130 -22.25 16.84 10.08
C GLY A 130 -23.23 16.20 11.06
N PHE A 131 -22.81 15.17 11.79
CA PHE A 131 -23.63 14.52 12.81
C PHE A 131 -23.96 15.46 13.98
N CYS A 132 -23.01 16.26 14.44
CA CYS A 132 -23.25 17.25 15.49
C CYS A 132 -24.26 18.32 15.05
N LEU A 133 -24.13 18.87 13.83
CA LEU A 133 -25.04 19.89 13.31
C LEU A 133 -26.47 19.35 13.14
N PHE A 134 -26.62 18.12 12.64
CA PHE A 134 -27.92 17.47 12.51
C PHE A 134 -28.59 17.27 13.87
N HIS A 135 -27.83 16.79 14.87
CA HIS A 135 -28.34 16.62 16.23
C HIS A 135 -28.76 17.94 16.88
N ILE A 136 -27.96 18.99 16.74
CA ILE A 136 -28.29 20.31 17.30
C ILE A 136 -29.56 20.86 16.65
N LEU A 137 -29.70 20.76 15.32
CA LEU A 137 -30.89 21.20 14.60
C LEU A 137 -32.15 20.47 15.09
N PHE A 138 -32.07 19.14 15.27
CA PHE A 138 -33.19 18.34 15.77
C PHE A 138 -33.62 18.77 17.18
N VAL A 139 -32.66 18.98 18.10
CA VAL A 139 -32.95 19.43 19.47
C VAL A 139 -33.60 20.82 19.46
N VAL A 140 -33.12 21.75 18.63
CA VAL A 140 -33.69 23.10 18.51
C VAL A 140 -35.13 23.04 17.97
N LEU A 141 -35.40 22.21 16.96
CA LEU A 141 -36.75 22.03 16.43
C LEU A 141 -37.70 21.44 17.47
N MET A 142 -37.26 20.42 18.23
CA MET A 142 -38.04 19.85 19.33
C MET A 142 -38.32 20.89 20.42
N PHE A 143 -37.34 21.73 20.75
CA PHE A 143 -37.51 22.79 21.73
C PHE A 143 -38.51 23.87 21.25
N ILE A 144 -38.40 24.31 19.99
CA ILE A 144 -39.31 25.29 19.40
C ILE A 144 -40.73 24.74 19.37
N THR A 145 -40.92 23.50 18.90
CA THR A 145 -42.24 22.85 18.84
C THR A 145 -42.83 22.63 20.23
N TYR A 146 -42.03 22.27 21.23
CA TYR A 146 -42.47 22.18 22.61
C TYR A 146 -42.94 23.53 23.15
N HIS A 147 -42.13 24.58 23.01
CA HIS A 147 -42.49 25.92 23.46
C HIS A 147 -43.69 26.49 22.72
N TRP A 148 -43.80 26.24 21.41
CA TRP A 148 -44.95 26.64 20.61
C TRP A 148 -46.23 26.00 21.13
N ASN A 149 -46.23 24.67 21.36
CA ASN A 149 -47.37 23.97 21.93
C ASN A 149 -47.76 24.50 23.32
N VAL A 150 -46.78 24.81 24.18
CA VAL A 150 -47.02 25.38 25.51
C VAL A 150 -47.60 26.80 25.44
N LEU A 151 -47.18 27.62 24.48
CA LEU A 151 -47.75 28.97 24.29
C LEU A 151 -49.15 28.96 23.65
N THR A 152 -49.49 27.91 22.89
CA THR A 152 -50.78 27.78 22.21
C THR A 152 -51.83 26.96 22.98
N ALA A 153 -51.45 26.35 24.10
CA ALA A 153 -52.32 25.63 25.03
C ALA A 153 -52.82 26.56 26.15
#